data_AF-A0A7J5QK64-F1
#
_entry.id   AF-A0A7J5QK64-F1
#
_cell.length_a   1.000
_cell.length_b   1.000
_cell.length_c   1.000
_cell.angle_alpha   90.00
_cell.angle_beta   90.00
_cell.angle_gamma   90.00
#
_symmetry.space_group_name_H-M   'P 1'
#
loop_
_entity.id
_entity.type
_entity.pdbx_description
1 polymer ?
#
loop_
_entity_poly.entity_id
_entity_poly.type
_entity_poly.pdbx_seq_one_letter_code
_entity_poly.pdbx_strand_id
1 'polypeptide(L)'
;METDIVRKCIADYLHKIDRYRQQRDELQGRIDAARRKFAWHEKRIIRLSEQQKRIERPWWTKEIVAPLMREVARLTPEVAWSAENLYTHGLRAACSVYGEAQNGGTVGLTFTFDGGVLGYDTGEVTRRFAPGTLGDINGMNNVCAPVESVDTLVAKVNGQRVELKSQADEPV
;
A
#
# COMPACT_ATOMS: atom_id res chain seq x y z
N MET A 1 54.92 56.77 -41.53
CA MET A 1 55.21 55.63 -40.64
C MET A 1 54.14 55.44 -39.54
N GLU A 2 53.05 56.21 -39.52
CA GLU A 2 51.92 56.04 -38.58
C GLU A 2 50.79 55.14 -39.11
N THR A 3 50.74 54.88 -40.41
CA THR A 3 49.66 54.11 -41.06
C THR A 3 49.74 52.60 -40.79
N ASP A 4 50.86 52.11 -40.25
CA ASP A 4 51.13 50.69 -40.01
C ASP A 4 50.61 50.22 -38.65
N ILE A 5 50.79 51.03 -37.60
CA ILE A 5 50.35 50.69 -36.24
C ILE A 5 48.82 50.62 -36.14
N VAL A 6 48.11 51.52 -36.83
CA VAL A 6 46.64 51.53 -36.86
C VAL A 6 46.10 50.27 -37.54
N ARG A 7 46.69 49.84 -38.67
CA ARG A 7 46.30 48.61 -39.37
C ARG A 7 46.54 47.37 -38.51
N LYS A 8 47.69 47.30 -37.82
CA LYS A 8 47.98 46.21 -36.89
C LYS A 8 46.98 46.15 -35.74
N CYS A 9 46.68 47.29 -35.11
CA CYS A 9 45.69 47.36 -34.03
C CYS A 9 44.29 46.92 -34.49
N ILE A 10 43.87 47.31 -35.70
CA ILE A 10 42.59 46.87 -36.29
C ILE A 10 42.61 45.36 -36.51
N ALA A 11 43.68 44.80 -37.10
CA ALA A 11 43.81 43.37 -37.33
C ALA A 11 43.76 42.55 -36.02
N ASP A 12 44.50 42.99 -34.99
CA ASP A 12 44.50 42.35 -33.67
C ASP A 12 43.12 42.43 -33.00
N TYR A 13 42.42 43.55 -33.14
CA TYR A 13 41.06 43.72 -32.63
C TYR A 13 40.06 42.78 -33.34
N LEU A 14 40.11 42.71 -34.67
CA LEU A 14 39.26 41.81 -35.44
C LEU A 14 39.51 40.34 -35.06
N HIS A 15 40.78 39.95 -34.90
CA HIS A 15 41.12 38.59 -34.45
C HIS A 15 40.60 38.29 -33.03
N LYS A 16 40.60 39.27 -32.12
CA LYS A 16 39.98 39.13 -30.79
C LYS A 16 38.45 38.98 -30.88
N ILE A 17 37.80 39.76 -31.74
CA ILE A 17 36.36 39.68 -31.99
C ILE A 17 35.98 38.30 -32.53
N ASP A 18 36.75 37.77 -33.49
CA ASP A 18 36.48 36.46 -34.07
C ASP A 18 36.65 35.33 -33.04
N ARG A 19 37.71 35.36 -32.24
CA ARG A 19 37.89 34.41 -31.13
C ARG A 19 36.77 34.51 -30.09
N TYR A 20 36.36 35.73 -29.73
CA TYR A 20 35.24 35.94 -28.82
C TYR A 20 33.94 35.32 -29.37
N ARG A 21 33.64 35.55 -30.65
CA ARG A 21 32.46 34.97 -31.31
C ARG A 21 32.50 33.45 -31.30
N GLN A 22 33.64 32.86 -31.70
CA GLN A 22 33.84 31.41 -31.69
C GLN A 22 33.62 30.80 -30.29
N GLN A 23 34.24 31.38 -29.26
CA GLN A 23 34.07 30.91 -27.88
C GLN A 23 32.62 31.03 -27.39
N ARG A 24 31.96 32.15 -27.70
CA ARG A 24 30.57 32.37 -27.34
C ARG A 24 29.66 31.35 -28.01
N ASP A 25 29.85 31.10 -29.30
CA ASP A 25 29.03 30.18 -30.09
C ASP A 25 29.27 28.72 -29.64
N GLU A 26 30.51 28.36 -29.29
CA GLU A 26 30.83 27.06 -28.70
C GLU A 26 30.12 26.83 -27.36
N LEU A 27 30.21 27.81 -26.45
CA LEU A 27 29.52 27.75 -25.16
C LEU A 27 28.01 27.69 -25.33
N GLN A 28 27.45 28.46 -26.26
CA GLN A 28 26.02 28.43 -26.57
C GLN A 28 25.59 27.04 -27.08
N GLY A 29 26.38 26.43 -27.96
CA GLY A 29 26.13 25.06 -28.44
C GLY A 29 26.13 24.03 -27.31
N ARG A 30 27.04 24.16 -26.33
CA ARG A 30 27.08 23.32 -25.13
C ARG A 30 25.85 23.52 -24.23
N ILE A 31 25.41 24.77 -24.04
CA ILE A 31 24.19 25.11 -23.30
C ILE A 31 22.96 24.47 -23.97
N ASP A 32 22.84 24.59 -25.29
CA ASP A 32 21.70 24.04 -26.02
C ASP A 32 21.69 22.51 -26.01
N ALA A 33 22.86 21.88 -26.08
CA ALA A 33 22.99 20.44 -25.89
C ALA A 33 22.56 20.00 -24.49
N ALA A 34 22.94 20.75 -23.44
CA ALA A 34 22.50 20.49 -22.07
C ALA A 34 20.99 20.66 -21.91
N ARG A 35 20.40 21.72 -22.49
CA ARG A 35 18.95 21.95 -22.50
C ARG A 35 18.19 20.80 -23.17
N ARG A 36 18.69 20.28 -24.29
CA ARG A 36 18.11 19.09 -24.94
C ARG A 36 18.16 17.86 -24.03
N LYS A 37 19.27 17.66 -23.30
CA LYS A 37 19.38 16.57 -22.32
C LYS A 37 18.39 16.76 -21.16
N PHE A 38 18.25 17.96 -20.62
CA PHE A 38 17.26 18.25 -19.57
C PHE A 38 15.84 17.93 -20.03
N ALA A 39 15.44 18.42 -21.21
CA ALA A 39 14.12 18.14 -21.77
C ALA A 39 13.88 16.64 -22.00
N TRP A 40 14.92 15.88 -22.36
CA TRP A 40 14.84 14.42 -22.45
C TRP A 40 14.61 13.77 -21.08
N HIS A 41 15.37 14.18 -20.06
CA HIS A 41 15.22 13.68 -18.70
C HIS A 41 13.85 14.02 -18.11
N GLU A 42 13.32 15.23 -18.32
CA GLU A 42 11.99 15.62 -17.88
C GLU A 42 10.90 14.70 -18.47
N LYS A 43 10.95 14.45 -19.79
CA LYS A 43 10.04 13.49 -20.44
C LYS A 43 10.20 12.07 -19.89
N ARG A 44 11.43 11.66 -19.57
CA ARG A 44 11.71 10.35 -19.00
C ARG A 44 11.14 10.22 -17.59
N ILE A 45 11.28 11.26 -16.76
CA ILE A 45 10.70 11.33 -15.41
C ILE A 45 9.18 11.21 -15.50
N ILE A 46 8.51 11.99 -16.37
CA ILE A 46 7.06 11.91 -16.55
C ILE A 46 6.63 10.47 -16.87
N ARG A 47 7.28 9.83 -17.86
CA ARG A 47 6.98 8.44 -18.24
C ARG A 47 7.20 7.46 -17.09
N LEU A 48 8.29 7.61 -16.34
CA LEU A 48 8.59 6.75 -15.19
C LEU A 48 7.57 6.93 -14.06
N SER A 49 7.16 8.17 -13.79
CA SER A 49 6.13 8.47 -12.79
C SER A 49 4.77 7.90 -13.20
N GLU A 50 4.41 7.94 -14.49
CA GLU A 50 3.21 7.27 -14.99
C GLU A 50 3.30 5.76 -14.85
N GLN A 51 4.46 5.17 -15.15
CA GLN A 51 4.70 3.73 -14.95
C GLN A 51 4.58 3.37 -13.47
N GLN A 52 5.14 4.17 -12.57
CA GLN A 52 5.04 3.96 -11.12
C GLN A 52 3.59 4.03 -10.63
N LYS A 53 2.79 4.98 -11.13
CA LYS A 53 1.36 5.09 -10.78
C LYS A 53 0.52 3.89 -11.21
N ARG A 54 0.96 3.14 -12.23
CA ARG A 54 0.29 1.92 -12.70
C ARG A 54 0.66 0.69 -11.87
N ILE A 55 1.66 0.78 -11.00
CA ILE A 55 2.00 -0.32 -10.10
C ILE A 55 0.95 -0.35 -9.00
N GLU A 56 0.03 -1.29 -9.10
CA GLU A 56 -0.95 -1.53 -8.04
C GLU A 56 -0.25 -2.11 -6.81
N ARG A 57 -0.52 -1.52 -5.66
CA ARG A 57 -0.05 -2.05 -4.39
C ARG A 57 -0.82 -3.35 -4.10
N PRO A 58 -0.14 -4.48 -3.81
CA PRO A 58 -0.82 -5.69 -3.36
C PRO A 58 -1.43 -5.44 -1.98
N TRP A 59 -2.70 -5.80 -1.82
CA TRP A 59 -3.43 -5.68 -0.56
C TRP A 59 -3.56 -7.06 0.07
N TRP A 60 -3.00 -7.27 1.26
CA TRP A 60 -3.05 -8.58 1.94
C TRP A 60 -4.49 -9.09 2.14
N THR A 61 -5.46 -8.19 2.29
CA THR A 61 -6.87 -8.56 2.35
C THR A 61 -7.38 -9.19 1.05
N LYS A 62 -6.92 -8.71 -0.11
CA LYS A 62 -7.28 -9.27 -1.42
C LYS A 62 -6.46 -10.51 -1.79
N GLU A 63 -5.16 -10.46 -1.55
CA GLU A 63 -4.22 -11.51 -1.98
C GLU A 63 -4.22 -12.74 -1.05
N ILE A 64 -4.60 -12.55 0.23
CA ILE A 64 -4.54 -13.62 1.24
C ILE A 64 -5.93 -13.91 1.83
N VAL A 65 -6.60 -12.90 2.40
CA VAL A 65 -7.88 -13.12 3.08
C VAL A 65 -8.98 -13.53 2.10
N ALA A 66 -9.06 -12.92 0.91
CA ALA A 66 -10.10 -13.27 -0.05
C ALA A 66 -10.06 -14.76 -0.49
N PRO A 67 -8.93 -15.32 -0.98
CA PRO A 67 -8.89 -16.74 -1.32
C PRO A 67 -9.09 -17.65 -0.09
N LEU A 68 -8.58 -17.26 1.07
CA LEU A 68 -8.79 -17.98 2.32
C LEU A 68 -10.26 -18.05 2.71
N MET A 69 -10.98 -16.93 2.64
CA MET A 69 -12.40 -16.85 2.95
C MET A 69 -13.27 -17.57 1.93
N ARG A 70 -12.86 -17.68 0.67
CA ARG A 70 -13.56 -18.56 -0.29
C ARG A 70 -13.53 -20.01 0.16
N GLU A 71 -12.40 -20.46 0.70
CA GLU A 71 -12.26 -21.83 1.19
C GLU A 71 -13.02 -22.04 2.50
N VAL A 72 -12.97 -21.08 3.43
CA VAL A 72 -13.81 -21.10 4.65
C VAL A 72 -15.29 -21.17 4.26
N ALA A 73 -15.75 -20.31 3.33
CA ALA A 73 -17.13 -20.32 2.86
C ALA A 73 -17.54 -21.64 2.22
N ARG A 74 -16.64 -22.25 1.43
CA ARG A 74 -16.86 -23.58 0.84
C ARG A 74 -17.05 -24.67 1.91
N LEU A 75 -16.31 -24.56 3.03
CA LEU A 75 -16.32 -25.54 4.13
C LEU A 75 -17.39 -25.26 5.19
N THR A 76 -18.00 -24.08 5.19
CA THR A 76 -19.13 -23.73 6.06
C THR A 76 -20.34 -23.25 5.23
N PRO A 77 -20.93 -24.10 4.38
CA PRO A 77 -22.04 -23.71 3.49
C PRO A 77 -23.32 -23.21 4.21
N GLU A 78 -23.46 -23.55 5.48
CA GLU A 78 -24.46 -23.04 6.44
C GLU A 78 -24.35 -21.55 6.80
N VAL A 79 -23.27 -20.87 6.42
CA VAL A 79 -23.01 -19.47 6.74
C VAL A 79 -23.00 -18.66 5.44
N ALA A 80 -23.91 -17.69 5.37
CA ALA A 80 -23.93 -16.71 4.30
C ALA A 80 -22.86 -15.64 4.58
N TRP A 81 -21.68 -15.78 3.96
CA TRP A 81 -20.54 -14.89 4.17
C TRP A 81 -20.63 -13.60 3.36
N SER A 82 -20.37 -12.46 4.02
CA SER A 82 -20.16 -11.16 3.37
C SER A 82 -18.66 -10.90 3.18
N ALA A 83 -18.08 -11.51 2.13
CA ALA A 83 -16.64 -11.43 1.83
C ALA A 83 -16.31 -10.49 0.65
N GLU A 84 -17.28 -9.70 0.16
CA GLU A 84 -17.10 -8.83 -1.01
C GLU A 84 -16.27 -7.56 -0.70
N ASN A 85 -16.26 -7.13 0.57
CA ASN A 85 -15.73 -5.85 0.99
C ASN A 85 -14.67 -6.00 2.11
N LEU A 86 -13.49 -6.48 1.73
CA LEU A 86 -12.38 -6.75 2.67
C LEU A 86 -11.54 -5.48 2.93
N TYR A 87 -12.04 -4.63 3.81
CA TYR A 87 -11.38 -3.39 4.23
C TYR A 87 -10.72 -3.53 5.60
N THR A 88 -9.51 -2.96 5.72
CA THR A 88 -8.86 -2.79 7.01
C THR A 88 -9.45 -1.59 7.75
N HIS A 89 -9.65 -1.70 9.05
CA HIS A 89 -10.19 -0.63 9.89
C HIS A 89 -9.46 -0.52 11.24
N GLY A 90 -9.61 0.65 11.86
CA GLY A 90 -9.03 0.97 13.17
C GLY A 90 -7.50 1.07 13.17
N LEU A 91 -6.95 1.39 14.34
CA LEU A 91 -5.50 1.54 14.54
C LEU A 91 -4.74 0.22 14.42
N ARG A 92 -5.43 -0.92 14.59
CA ARG A 92 -4.88 -2.27 14.42
C ARG A 92 -4.83 -2.71 12.95
N ALA A 93 -5.39 -1.92 12.04
CA ALA A 93 -5.57 -2.26 10.63
C ALA A 93 -6.20 -3.66 10.44
N ALA A 94 -7.17 -4.01 11.29
CA ALA A 94 -7.81 -5.32 11.27
C ALA A 94 -8.80 -5.43 10.11
N CYS A 95 -8.98 -6.63 9.56
CA CYS A 95 -9.98 -6.94 8.54
C CYS A 95 -10.98 -7.92 9.12
N SER A 96 -12.22 -7.49 9.33
CA SER A 96 -13.28 -8.36 9.85
C SER A 96 -14.16 -8.83 8.70
N VAL A 97 -14.47 -10.12 8.72
CA VAL A 97 -15.37 -10.77 7.76
C VAL A 97 -16.48 -11.42 8.56
N TYR A 98 -17.71 -11.05 8.25
CA TYR A 98 -18.89 -11.50 8.96
C TYR A 98 -19.72 -12.42 8.07
N GLY A 99 -20.39 -13.37 8.70
CA GLY A 99 -21.34 -14.24 8.05
C GLY A 99 -22.60 -14.41 8.90
N GLU A 100 -23.71 -14.67 8.24
CA GLU A 100 -24.98 -14.98 8.90
C GLU A 100 -25.20 -16.49 8.88
N ALA A 101 -25.30 -17.10 10.05
CA ALA A 101 -25.66 -18.50 10.18
C ALA A 101 -27.18 -18.67 9.96
N GLN A 102 -27.60 -19.85 9.50
CA GLN A 102 -29.02 -20.17 9.23
C GLN A 102 -29.99 -19.93 10.40
N ASN A 103 -29.51 -19.88 11.63
CA ASN A 103 -30.30 -19.56 12.82
C ASN A 103 -30.42 -18.04 13.09
N GLY A 104 -29.99 -17.18 12.15
CA GLY A 104 -29.96 -15.72 12.29
C GLY A 104 -28.78 -15.19 13.12
N GLY A 105 -27.92 -16.07 13.62
CA GLY A 105 -26.75 -15.68 14.42
C GLY A 105 -25.62 -15.13 13.55
N THR A 106 -24.94 -14.08 14.01
CA THR A 106 -23.76 -13.53 13.32
C THR A 106 -22.50 -14.24 13.77
N VAL A 107 -21.72 -14.75 12.82
CA VAL A 107 -20.36 -15.26 13.04
C VAL A 107 -19.34 -14.30 12.44
N GLY A 108 -18.13 -14.28 13.02
CA GLY A 108 -17.09 -13.36 12.60
C GLY A 108 -15.68 -13.95 12.65
N LEU A 109 -14.87 -13.59 11.66
CA LEU A 109 -13.43 -13.79 11.66
C LEU A 109 -12.77 -12.42 11.48
N THR A 110 -11.89 -12.05 12.41
CA THR A 110 -11.13 -10.80 12.36
C THR A 110 -9.66 -11.13 12.17
N PHE A 111 -9.07 -10.60 11.10
CA PHE A 111 -7.70 -10.87 10.69
C PHE A 111 -6.80 -9.66 10.90
N THR A 112 -5.52 -9.92 11.16
CA THR A 112 -4.45 -8.92 11.16
C THR A 112 -3.24 -9.48 10.41
N PHE A 113 -2.51 -8.63 9.70
CA PHE A 113 -1.31 -9.04 8.97
C PHE A 113 -0.14 -8.15 9.37
N ASP A 114 0.84 -8.74 10.07
CA ASP A 114 2.02 -8.05 10.56
C ASP A 114 3.25 -8.96 10.45
N GLY A 115 4.41 -8.38 10.15
CA GLY A 115 5.66 -9.12 10.04
C GLY A 115 5.67 -10.29 9.05
N GLY A 116 4.75 -10.32 8.07
CA GLY A 116 4.60 -11.44 7.13
C GLY A 116 3.72 -12.59 7.64
N VAL A 117 3.08 -12.44 8.80
CA VAL A 117 2.22 -13.45 9.42
C VAL A 117 0.77 -12.97 9.38
N LEU A 118 -0.12 -13.81 8.84
CA LEU A 118 -1.56 -13.62 8.98
C LEU A 118 -2.00 -14.20 10.31
N GLY A 119 -2.59 -13.38 11.17
CA GLY A 119 -3.23 -13.79 12.41
C GLY A 119 -4.74 -13.58 12.40
N TYR A 120 -5.44 -14.29 13.27
CA TYR A 120 -6.86 -14.11 13.53
C TYR A 120 -7.14 -13.92 15.02
N ASP A 121 -8.23 -13.22 15.35
CA ASP A 121 -8.66 -13.01 16.72
C ASP A 121 -9.22 -14.30 17.32
N THR A 122 -8.64 -14.74 18.44
CA THR A 122 -9.07 -15.96 19.15
C THR A 122 -10.43 -15.76 19.83
N GLY A 123 -10.73 -14.54 20.28
CA GLY A 123 -11.88 -14.21 21.12
C GLY A 123 -11.47 -13.90 22.56
N GLU A 124 -10.25 -14.28 22.96
CA GLU A 124 -9.67 -13.90 24.24
C GLU A 124 -9.18 -12.45 24.20
N VAL A 125 -9.21 -11.80 25.37
CA VAL A 125 -8.75 -10.43 25.55
C VAL A 125 -7.77 -10.33 26.72
N THR A 126 -6.72 -9.56 26.53
CA THR A 126 -5.77 -9.17 27.57
C THR A 126 -6.20 -7.85 28.22
N ARG A 127 -5.48 -7.43 29.27
CA ARG A 127 -5.67 -6.11 29.91
C ARG A 127 -4.44 -5.21 29.72
N ARG A 128 -3.84 -5.26 28.52
CA ARG A 128 -2.66 -4.44 28.19
C ARG A 128 -2.99 -2.95 28.21
N PHE A 129 -4.17 -2.59 27.73
CA PHE A 129 -4.71 -1.24 27.71
C PHE A 129 -5.91 -1.15 28.65
N ALA A 130 -5.99 -0.07 29.44
CA ALA A 130 -7.07 0.14 30.40
C ALA A 130 -8.40 0.41 29.68
N PRO A 131 -9.56 0.07 30.30
CA PRO A 131 -10.87 0.30 29.71
C PRO A 131 -11.09 1.74 29.25
N GLY A 132 -11.63 1.91 28.04
CA GLY A 132 -11.94 3.23 27.47
C GLY A 132 -10.74 3.99 26.89
N THR A 133 -9.54 3.41 26.93
CA THR A 133 -8.38 3.97 26.20
C THR A 133 -8.48 3.66 24.70
N LEU A 134 -7.75 4.43 23.88
CA LEU A 134 -7.70 4.19 22.43
C LEU A 134 -7.24 2.76 22.09
N GLY A 135 -6.30 2.20 22.85
CA GLY A 135 -5.83 0.83 22.61
C GLY A 135 -6.91 -0.22 22.89
N ASP A 136 -7.67 -0.03 23.97
CA ASP A 136 -8.80 -0.89 24.33
C ASP A 136 -9.90 -0.85 23.25
N ILE A 137 -10.33 0.36 22.87
CA ILE A 137 -11.41 0.56 21.88
C ILE A 137 -11.01 0.07 20.47
N ASN A 138 -9.71 0.07 20.13
CA ASN A 138 -9.22 -0.40 18.83
C ASN A 138 -8.86 -1.90 18.80
N GLY A 139 -9.27 -2.67 19.82
CA GLY A 139 -9.03 -4.12 19.87
C GLY A 139 -7.56 -4.49 20.04
N MET A 140 -6.71 -3.60 20.55
CA MET A 140 -5.30 -3.92 20.83
C MET A 140 -5.13 -4.86 22.03
N ASN A 141 -6.21 -5.06 22.79
CA ASN A 141 -6.28 -6.06 23.85
C ASN A 141 -6.60 -7.47 23.30
N ASN A 142 -7.10 -7.61 22.07
CA ASN A 142 -7.49 -8.91 21.50
C ASN A 142 -6.25 -9.81 21.33
N VAL A 143 -6.38 -11.07 21.75
CA VAL A 143 -5.35 -12.09 21.54
C VAL A 143 -5.48 -12.65 20.11
N CYS A 144 -4.41 -12.51 19.34
CA CYS A 144 -4.31 -13.09 18.01
C CYS A 144 -3.52 -14.39 18.03
N ALA A 145 -3.93 -15.35 17.19
CA ALA A 145 -3.17 -16.55 16.86
C ALA A 145 -2.84 -16.57 15.36
N PRO A 146 -1.70 -17.15 14.94
CA PRO A 146 -1.38 -17.30 13.52
C PRO A 146 -2.41 -18.19 12.81
N VAL A 147 -2.70 -17.87 11.55
CA VAL A 147 -3.49 -18.73 10.66
C VAL A 147 -2.57 -19.79 10.07
N GLU A 148 -2.54 -20.98 10.69
CA GLU A 148 -1.73 -22.11 10.19
C GLU A 148 -2.48 -22.96 9.14
N SER A 149 -3.80 -23.03 9.25
CA SER A 149 -4.66 -23.81 8.34
C SER A 149 -6.08 -23.23 8.26
N VAL A 150 -6.78 -23.57 7.17
CA VAL A 150 -8.21 -23.25 7.02
C VAL A 150 -9.05 -23.92 8.10
N ASP A 151 -8.69 -25.16 8.46
CA ASP A 151 -9.43 -25.96 9.46
C ASP A 151 -9.54 -25.25 10.81
N THR A 152 -8.49 -24.51 11.20
CA THR A 152 -8.49 -23.73 12.45
C THR A 152 -9.57 -22.64 12.43
N LEU A 153 -9.77 -22.00 11.28
CA LEU A 153 -10.79 -20.97 11.11
C LEU A 153 -12.19 -21.58 11.06
N VAL A 154 -12.35 -22.70 10.35
CA VAL A 154 -13.62 -23.44 10.28
C VAL A 154 -14.03 -23.93 11.68
N ALA A 155 -13.10 -24.45 12.46
CA ALA A 155 -13.34 -24.86 13.85
C ALA A 155 -13.81 -23.68 14.70
N LYS A 156 -13.18 -22.50 14.57
CA LYS A 156 -13.61 -21.28 15.25
C LYS A 156 -15.02 -20.86 14.86
N VAL A 157 -15.36 -20.88 13.57
CA VAL A 157 -16.70 -20.52 13.08
C VAL A 157 -17.74 -21.49 13.63
N ASN A 158 -17.45 -22.79 13.61
CA ASN A 158 -18.35 -23.81 14.14
C ASN A 158 -18.55 -23.68 15.66
N GLY A 159 -17.50 -23.33 16.41
CA GLY A 159 -17.59 -23.01 17.83
C GLY A 159 -18.59 -21.88 18.10
N GLN A 160 -18.46 -20.75 17.39
CA GLN A 160 -19.39 -19.61 17.52
C GLN A 160 -20.84 -20.02 17.24
N ARG A 161 -21.07 -20.87 16.23
CA ARG A 161 -22.41 -21.34 15.87
C ARG A 161 -23.04 -22.21 16.95
N VAL A 162 -22.25 -23.07 17.59
CA VAL A 162 -22.73 -23.91 18.70
C VAL A 162 -23.10 -23.04 19.90
N GLU A 163 -22.27 -22.07 20.25
CA GLU A 163 -22.54 -21.11 21.33
C GLU A 163 -23.84 -20.33 21.09
N LEU A 164 -24.02 -19.82 19.86
CA LEU A 164 -25.24 -19.11 19.45
C LEU A 164 -26.49 -19.99 19.57
N LYS A 165 -26.38 -21.29 19.27
CA LYS A 165 -27.48 -22.24 19.43
C LYS A 165 -27.82 -22.48 20.90
N SER A 166 -26.81 -22.65 21.76
CA SER A 166 -27.05 -22.83 23.21
C SER A 166 -27.74 -21.62 23.86
N GLN A 167 -27.42 -20.40 23.43
CA GLN A 167 -28.05 -19.19 23.96
C GLN A 167 -29.49 -19.01 23.50
N ALA A 168 -29.86 -19.54 22.33
CA ALA A 168 -31.24 -19.52 21.85
C ALA A 168 -32.15 -20.55 22.56
N ASP A 169 -31.54 -21.60 23.14
CA ASP A 169 -32.25 -22.71 23.80
C ASP A 169 -32.36 -22.55 25.34
N GLU A 170 -31.79 -21.50 25.94
CA GLU A 170 -31.96 -21.18 27.36
C GLU A 170 -33.35 -20.56 27.63
N PRO A 171 -34.14 -21.08 28.60
CA PRO A 171 -35.43 -20.51 28.95
C PRO A 171 -35.26 -19.18 29.70
N VAL A 172 -35.99 -18.15 29.26
CA VAL A 172 -36.17 -16.85 29.95
C VAL A 172 -36.92 -17.03 31.25
#